data_AF-A0A496RHF3-F1
#
_entry.id   AF-A0A496RHF3-F1
#
_cell.length_a   1.000
_cell.length_b   1.000
_cell.length_c   1.000
_cell.angle_alpha   90.00
_cell.angle_beta   90.00
_cell.angle_gamma   90.00
#
_symmetry.space_group_name_H-M   'P 1'
#
loop_
_entity.id
_entity.type
_entity.pdbx_description
1 polymer ?
#
loop_
_entity_poly.entity_id
_entity_poly.type
_entity_poly.pdbx_seq_one_letter_code
_entity_poly.pdbx_strand_id
1 'polypeptide(L)'
;MSKIDFSEAMRNLNVFSERTLENAEKVMDYTVGEAENHAKRTAPWTDRTGNARRSINSKVWNEKDAIVGGLGIGVEYGKYLELSNQGRYRVIRPTMDIAKTKLMNNLKGMI
;
A
#
# COMPACT_ATOMS: atom_id res chain seq x y z
N MET A 1 -4.60 -50.55 14.32
CA MET A 1 -3.71 -49.51 13.76
C MET A 1 -4.24 -48.17 14.24
N SER A 2 -3.56 -47.50 15.17
CA SER A 2 -4.00 -46.18 15.66
C SER A 2 -3.96 -45.19 14.49
N LYS A 3 -5.06 -44.47 14.25
CA LYS A 3 -5.09 -43.41 13.25
C LYS A 3 -4.23 -42.25 13.78
N ILE A 4 -3.27 -41.79 12.98
CA ILE A 4 -2.49 -40.59 13.31
C ILE A 4 -3.46 -39.40 13.38
N ASP A 5 -3.42 -38.66 14.48
CA ASP A 5 -4.21 -37.44 14.67
C ASP A 5 -3.42 -36.22 14.16
N PHE A 6 -3.97 -35.51 13.19
CA PHE A 6 -3.38 -34.31 12.58
C PHE A 6 -4.08 -33.01 13.01
N SER A 7 -5.05 -33.08 13.94
CA SER A 7 -5.86 -31.92 14.35
C SER A 7 -5.00 -30.75 14.87
N GLU A 8 -4.00 -31.05 15.70
CA GLU A 8 -3.10 -30.05 16.25
C GLU A 8 -2.23 -29.40 15.16
N ALA A 9 -1.68 -30.21 14.23
CA ALA A 9 -0.90 -29.69 13.12
C ALA A 9 -1.74 -28.76 12.23
N MET A 10 -2.97 -29.15 11.90
CA MET A 10 -3.90 -28.33 11.13
C MET A 10 -4.27 -27.03 11.86
N ARG A 11 -4.50 -27.09 13.17
CA ARG A 11 -4.76 -25.90 13.99
C ARG A 11 -3.58 -24.93 13.95
N ASN A 12 -2.36 -25.42 14.11
CA ASN A 12 -1.16 -24.59 14.09
C ASN A 12 -0.92 -23.95 12.72
N LEU A 13 -1.19 -24.68 11.62
CA LEU A 13 -1.10 -24.16 10.26
C LEU A 13 -2.12 -23.04 10.01
N ASN A 14 -3.36 -23.20 10.48
CA ASN A 14 -4.38 -22.17 10.35
C ASN A 14 -3.98 -20.88 11.09
N VAL A 15 -3.54 -21.00 12.35
CA VAL A 15 -3.08 -19.85 13.15
C VAL A 15 -1.88 -19.17 12.50
N PHE A 16 -0.93 -19.94 11.96
CA PHE A 16 0.21 -19.39 11.23
C PHE A 16 -0.23 -18.62 9.99
N SER A 17 -1.15 -19.19 9.21
CA SER A 17 -1.71 -18.56 8.00
C SER A 17 -2.40 -17.23 8.33
N GLU A 18 -3.28 -17.21 9.33
CA GLU A 18 -4.00 -16.01 9.78
C GLU A 18 -3.04 -14.90 10.21
N ARG A 19 -2.03 -15.23 11.03
CA ARG A 19 -1.01 -14.26 11.48
C ARG A 19 -0.17 -13.72 10.33
N THR A 20 0.15 -14.58 9.36
CA THR A 20 0.93 -14.17 8.18
C THR A 20 0.15 -13.16 7.34
N LEU A 21 -1.14 -13.39 7.14
CA LEU A 21 -2.03 -12.46 6.42
C LEU A 21 -2.19 -11.15 7.19
N GLU A 22 -2.45 -11.20 8.49
CA GLU A 22 -2.58 -10.00 9.33
C GLU A 22 -1.30 -9.14 9.30
N ASN A 23 -0.13 -9.78 9.38
CA ASN A 23 1.14 -9.05 9.30
C ASN A 23 1.38 -8.47 7.89
N ALA A 24 0.96 -9.16 6.84
CA ALA A 24 1.08 -8.67 5.46
C ALA A 24 0.20 -7.42 5.24
N GLU A 25 -1.02 -7.41 5.80
CA GLU A 25 -1.91 -6.24 5.78
C GLU A 25 -1.28 -5.06 6.51
N LYS A 26 -0.73 -5.26 7.71
CA LYS A 26 -0.04 -4.20 8.47
C LYS A 26 1.15 -3.62 7.71
N VAL A 27 1.93 -4.47 7.06
CA VAL A 27 3.07 -4.02 6.25
C VAL A 27 2.60 -3.24 5.02
N MET A 28 1.52 -3.67 4.37
CA MET A 28 0.93 -2.91 3.28
C MET A 28 0.45 -1.53 3.76
N ASP A 29 -0.30 -1.47 4.86
CA ASP A 29 -0.87 -0.24 5.44
C ASP A 29 0.23 0.76 5.78
N TYR A 30 1.26 0.30 6.50
CA TYR A 30 2.45 1.10 6.78
C TYR A 30 3.12 1.63 5.50
N THR A 31 3.28 0.76 4.49
CA THR A 31 3.99 1.12 3.27
C THR A 31 3.23 2.15 2.43
N VAL A 32 1.91 2.02 2.29
CA VAL A 32 1.11 2.99 1.54
C VAL A 32 0.90 4.29 2.31
N GLY A 33 0.85 4.25 3.65
CA GLY A 33 0.87 5.46 4.47
C GLY A 33 2.17 6.26 4.32
N GLU A 34 3.30 5.57 4.27
CA GLU A 34 4.60 6.20 3.96
C GLU A 34 4.65 6.75 2.52
N ALA A 35 3.99 6.08 1.58
CA ALA A 35 3.83 6.55 0.20
C ALA A 35 3.00 7.84 0.15
N GLU A 36 1.87 7.89 0.87
CA GLU A 36 1.04 9.09 1.00
C GLU A 36 1.84 10.27 1.55
N ASN A 37 2.56 10.05 2.65
CA ASN A 37 3.44 11.05 3.26
C ASN A 37 4.53 11.53 2.29
N HIS A 38 5.14 10.61 1.55
CA HIS A 38 6.13 10.95 0.54
C HIS A 38 5.52 11.83 -0.56
N ALA A 39 4.41 11.41 -1.16
CA ALA A 39 3.75 12.16 -2.23
C ALA A 39 3.33 13.58 -1.78
N LYS A 40 2.80 13.72 -0.57
CA LYS A 40 2.43 15.03 0.00
C LYS A 40 3.63 15.98 0.10
N ARG A 41 4.81 15.46 0.45
CA ARG A 41 6.05 16.24 0.62
C ARG A 41 6.75 16.55 -0.70
N THR A 42 6.75 15.62 -1.64
CA THR A 42 7.60 15.70 -2.85
C THR A 42 6.86 16.16 -4.10
N ALA A 43 5.54 16.36 -4.03
CA ALA A 43 4.75 16.84 -5.16
C ALA A 43 5.35 18.14 -5.77
N PRO A 44 5.65 18.16 -7.08
CA PRO A 44 6.49 19.19 -7.71
C PRO A 44 5.76 20.49 -8.02
N TRP A 45 4.44 20.52 -7.83
CA TRP A 45 3.59 21.68 -8.08
C TRP A 45 3.43 22.56 -6.85
N THR A 46 3.13 23.83 -7.10
CA THR A 46 2.86 24.82 -6.05
C THR A 46 1.41 24.71 -5.59
N ASP A 47 1.19 24.14 -4.41
CA ASP A 47 -0.12 24.18 -3.75
C ASP A 47 -0.36 25.53 -3.09
N ARG A 48 -1.25 26.35 -3.63
CA ARG A 48 -1.59 27.65 -3.03
C ARG A 48 -2.64 27.54 -1.92
N THR A 49 -3.49 26.53 -1.96
CA THR A 49 -4.62 26.37 -1.02
C THR A 49 -4.43 25.20 -0.06
N GLY A 50 -3.52 24.29 -0.37
CA GLY A 50 -3.31 23.03 0.34
C GLY A 50 -4.30 21.93 -0.07
N ASN A 51 -5.25 22.21 -0.97
CA ASN A 51 -6.31 21.26 -1.31
C ASN A 51 -5.76 20.03 -2.02
N ALA A 52 -4.85 20.22 -2.99
CA ALA A 52 -4.27 19.11 -3.72
C ALA A 52 -3.47 18.21 -2.78
N ARG A 53 -2.61 18.78 -1.92
CA ARG A 53 -1.81 18.00 -0.95
C ARG A 53 -2.68 17.27 0.05
N ARG A 54 -3.69 17.93 0.63
CA ARG A 54 -4.61 17.29 1.59
C ARG A 54 -5.44 16.18 0.95
N SER A 55 -5.73 16.27 -0.35
CA SER A 55 -6.51 15.25 -1.07
C SER A 55 -5.72 14.01 -1.48
N ILE A 56 -4.39 14.01 -1.32
CA ILE A 56 -3.60 12.80 -1.53
C ILE A 56 -3.92 11.84 -0.38
N ASN A 57 -4.35 10.64 -0.72
CA ASN A 57 -4.71 9.62 0.26
C ASN A 57 -4.29 8.22 -0.20
N SER A 58 -4.07 7.36 0.78
CA SER A 58 -3.82 5.94 0.62
C SER A 58 -4.92 5.11 1.25
N LYS A 59 -5.05 3.86 0.79
CA LYS A 59 -6.00 2.90 1.36
C LYS A 59 -5.51 1.48 1.15
N VAL A 60 -5.77 0.62 2.12
CA VAL A 60 -5.64 -0.84 1.98
C VAL A 60 -7.01 -1.48 1.97
N TRP A 61 -7.21 -2.48 1.12
CA TRP A 61 -8.39 -3.32 1.10
C TRP A 61 -8.03 -4.74 0.67
N ASN A 62 -8.87 -5.68 1.08
CA ASN A 62 -8.74 -7.08 0.70
C ASN A 62 -9.64 -7.38 -0.50
N GLU A 63 -9.07 -8.05 -1.48
CA GLU A 63 -9.77 -8.75 -2.55
C GLU A 63 -9.67 -10.26 -2.30
N LYS A 64 -10.37 -11.06 -3.10
CA LYS A 64 -10.49 -12.52 -2.91
C LYS A 64 -9.14 -13.21 -2.69
N ASP A 65 -8.15 -12.85 -3.50
CA ASP A 65 -6.85 -13.51 -3.53
C ASP A 65 -5.68 -12.50 -3.39
N ALA A 66 -5.96 -11.28 -2.88
CA ALA A 66 -4.95 -10.22 -2.79
C ALA A 66 -5.23 -9.21 -1.67
N ILE A 67 -4.16 -8.74 -1.03
CA ILE A 67 -4.16 -7.50 -0.24
C ILE A 67 -3.73 -6.38 -1.19
N VAL A 68 -4.57 -5.37 -1.36
CA VAL A 68 -4.35 -4.29 -2.31
C VAL A 68 -4.10 -2.98 -1.57
N GLY A 69 -3.02 -2.30 -1.92
CA GLY A 69 -2.69 -0.96 -1.45
C GLY A 69 -2.80 0.06 -2.59
N GLY A 70 -3.57 1.11 -2.38
CA GLY A 70 -3.79 2.20 -3.34
C GLY A 70 -3.28 3.54 -2.83
N LEU A 71 -2.90 4.41 -3.77
CA LEU A 71 -2.54 5.81 -3.55
C LEU A 71 -3.19 6.66 -4.65
N GLY A 72 -3.82 7.77 -4.28
CA GLY A 72 -4.52 8.64 -5.22
C GLY A 72 -4.48 10.12 -4.84
N ILE A 73 -4.95 10.96 -5.75
CA ILE A 73 -5.15 12.40 -5.55
C ILE A 73 -6.63 12.73 -5.81
N GLY A 74 -7.31 13.26 -4.80
CA GLY A 74 -8.77 13.37 -4.79
C GLY A 74 -9.39 14.65 -5.38
N VAL A 75 -8.58 15.67 -5.68
CA VAL A 75 -9.10 16.90 -6.33
C VAL A 75 -9.47 16.66 -7.79
N GLU A 76 -10.52 17.33 -8.28
CA GLU A 76 -11.01 17.18 -9.66
C GLU A 76 -9.90 17.42 -10.73
N TYR A 77 -9.06 18.42 -10.49
CA TYR A 77 -7.93 18.74 -11.37
C TYR A 77 -6.70 17.85 -11.16
N GLY A 78 -6.75 16.90 -10.22
CA GLY A 78 -5.65 15.98 -9.90
C GLY A 78 -5.21 15.15 -11.11
N LYS A 79 -6.16 14.77 -11.98
CA LYS A 79 -5.85 14.10 -13.25
C LYS A 79 -4.89 14.90 -14.14
N TYR A 80 -4.99 16.23 -14.14
CA TYR A 80 -4.11 17.09 -14.93
C TYR A 80 -2.73 17.21 -14.30
N LEU A 81 -2.63 17.16 -12.96
CA LEU A 81 -1.34 17.11 -12.26
C LEU A 81 -0.56 15.83 -12.62
N GLU A 82 -1.25 14.71 -12.80
CA GLU A 82 -0.63 13.42 -13.14
C GLU A 82 -0.37 13.20 -14.64
N LEU A 83 -1.24 13.72 -15.52
CA LEU A 83 -1.24 13.36 -16.94
C LEU A 83 -0.83 14.48 -17.88
N SER A 84 -1.07 15.75 -17.54
CA SER A 84 -0.73 16.87 -18.43
C SER A 84 0.80 17.04 -18.55
N ASN A 85 1.24 17.74 -19.61
CA ASN A 85 2.67 17.98 -19.88
C ASN A 85 3.51 16.69 -19.88
N GLN A 86 2.97 15.63 -20.51
CA GLN A 86 3.62 14.31 -20.58
C GLN A 86 3.91 13.72 -19.17
N GLY A 87 3.12 14.11 -18.17
CA GLY A 87 3.31 13.67 -16.80
C GLY A 87 4.46 14.32 -16.06
N ARG A 88 5.02 15.43 -16.54
CA ARG A 88 6.14 16.15 -15.90
C ARG A 88 5.92 16.46 -14.41
N TYR A 89 4.68 16.61 -13.97
CA TYR A 89 4.31 16.98 -12.61
C TYR A 89 3.70 15.86 -11.77
N ARG A 90 3.70 14.63 -12.31
CA ARG A 90 3.09 13.48 -11.63
C ARG A 90 3.81 13.16 -10.33
N VAL A 91 3.06 12.78 -9.32
CA VAL A 91 3.60 12.35 -8.03
C VAL A 91 3.14 10.95 -7.65
N ILE A 92 1.94 10.53 -8.06
CA ILE A 92 1.37 9.25 -7.61
C ILE A 92 2.17 8.07 -8.15
N ARG A 93 2.39 7.98 -9.48
CA ARG A 93 3.09 6.83 -10.07
C ARG A 93 4.54 6.67 -9.58
N PRO A 94 5.40 7.71 -9.60
CA PRO A 94 6.76 7.59 -9.07
C PRO A 94 6.78 7.20 -7.59
N THR A 95 5.84 7.71 -6.80
CA THR A 95 5.72 7.35 -5.38
C THR A 95 5.33 5.88 -5.20
N MET A 96 4.42 5.36 -6.03
CA MET A 96 4.07 3.94 -6.02
C MET A 96 5.22 3.04 -6.44
N ASP A 97 6.09 3.46 -7.37
CA ASP A 97 7.28 2.69 -7.76
C ASP A 97 8.29 2.59 -6.59
N ILE A 98 8.44 3.67 -5.80
CA ILE A 98 9.21 3.66 -4.55
C ILE A 98 8.55 2.76 -3.50
N ALA A 99 7.24 2.91 -3.32
CA ALA A 99 6.46 2.13 -2.36
C ALA A 99 6.54 0.63 -2.64
N LYS A 100 6.49 0.21 -3.91
CA LYS A 100 6.68 -1.18 -4.31
C LYS A 100 8.01 -1.75 -3.82
N THR A 101 9.09 -0.99 -3.97
CA THR A 101 10.43 -1.41 -3.51
C THR A 101 10.47 -1.54 -1.99
N LYS A 102 9.90 -0.56 -1.28
CA LYS A 102 9.80 -0.59 0.19
C LYS A 102 8.94 -1.77 0.68
N LEU A 103 7.81 -2.02 0.03
CA LEU A 103 6.91 -3.13 0.35
C LEU A 103 7.67 -4.46 0.33
N MET A 104 8.39 -4.73 -0.76
CA MET A 104 9.16 -5.96 -0.89
C MET A 104 10.24 -6.12 0.18
N ASN A 105 10.86 -5.01 0.61
CA ASN A 105 11.85 -5.05 1.70
C ASN A 105 11.20 -5.28 3.05
N ASN A 106 10.06 -4.64 3.33
CA ASN A 106 9.32 -4.79 4.58
C ASN A 106 8.75 -6.22 4.72
N LEU A 107 8.23 -6.79 3.63
CA LEU A 107 7.72 -8.17 3.60
C LEU A 107 8.81 -9.21 3.91
N LYS A 108 10.04 -9.00 3.43
CA LYS A 108 11.17 -9.89 3.74
C LYS A 108 11.52 -9.94 5.23
N GLY A 109 11.22 -8.89 5.98
CA GLY A 109 11.45 -8.84 7.42
C GLY A 109 10.35 -9.48 8.26
N MET A 110 9.28 -10.00 7.66
CA MET A 110 8.14 -10.58 8.38
C MET A 110 8.27 -12.07 8.72
N ILE A 111 9.08 -12.80 7.95
CA ILE A 111 9.27 -14.26 8.03
C ILE A 111 10.67 -14.57 8.57
#